data_AF-W7F1J3-F1
#
_entry.id   AF-W7F1J3-F1
#
_cell.length_a   1.000
_cell.length_b   1.000
_cell.length_c   1.000
_cell.angle_alpha   90.00
_cell.angle_beta   90.00
_cell.angle_gamma   90.00
#
_symmetry.space_group_name_H-M   'P 1'
#
loop_
_entity.id
_entity.type
_entity.pdbx_description
1 polymer ?
#
loop_
_entity_poly.entity_id
_entity_poly.type
_entity_poly.pdbx_seq_one_letter_code
_entity_poly.pdbx_strand_id
1 'polypeptide(L)'
;MTKAENYCGSIKSVSINRISVITWIGSLDSSDVCSTAARDFSTSFSPEALVPILCNPYFTRLWIVQEILLAPFVRVLVEGGGWLLWSDMQGALTHMSKDDMQQLQAARSVAASLLSAQFKDNIRPRDLIDLFRDFHTCGCEDPRDKVFGLMGLTYPRINFPEIPLNIQVDYSRSVYDTFFEVVVKVPHKYGLHLLPEPRHVGPMDEEAWKGDMRARTDAILRATTKELLEVLLDLGISMGLNKVTVQKLYSATPVIPAQKDSIK
;
A
#
# COMPACT_ATOMS: atom_id res chain seq x y z
N MET A 1 4.15 20.53 -36.94
CA MET A 1 3.57 19.18 -37.08
C MET A 1 4.42 18.44 -38.11
N THR A 2 4.93 17.23 -37.88
CA THR A 2 4.66 16.26 -36.79
C THR A 2 5.93 15.47 -36.47
N LYS A 3 6.26 15.28 -35.18
CA LYS A 3 7.24 14.29 -34.68
C LYS A 3 7.12 14.21 -33.15
N ALA A 4 6.23 13.33 -32.68
CA ALA A 4 5.96 13.08 -31.26
C ALA A 4 5.68 11.58 -31.03
N GLU A 5 6.49 10.74 -31.67
CA GLU A 5 6.46 9.29 -31.59
C GLU A 5 7.87 8.79 -31.19
N ASN A 6 7.96 7.59 -30.61
CA ASN A 6 9.20 6.91 -30.17
C ASN A 6 9.81 7.27 -28.80
N TYR A 7 9.00 7.63 -27.80
CA TYR A 7 9.41 7.53 -26.38
C TYR A 7 8.49 6.65 -25.50
N CYS A 8 7.86 5.62 -26.10
CA CYS A 8 7.31 4.49 -25.34
C CYS A 8 8.44 3.53 -24.94
N GLY A 9 9.28 3.95 -23.99
CA GLY A 9 10.43 3.20 -23.49
C GLY A 9 10.03 1.95 -22.71
N SER A 10 9.79 0.85 -23.41
CA SER A 10 9.43 -0.44 -22.83
C SER A 10 10.60 -1.08 -22.07
N ILE A 11 10.77 -0.74 -20.79
CA ILE A 11 11.59 -1.52 -19.85
C ILE A 11 10.84 -2.83 -19.53
N LYS A 12 10.96 -3.80 -20.44
CA LYS A 12 10.46 -5.18 -20.28
C LYS A 12 11.63 -6.12 -19.99
N SER A 13 12.06 -6.21 -18.73
CA SER A 13 13.00 -7.26 -18.30
C SER A 13 12.94 -7.57 -16.80
N VAL A 14 11.91 -8.30 -16.38
CA VAL A 14 11.98 -9.08 -15.14
C VAL A 14 12.88 -10.28 -15.38
N SER A 15 14.19 -10.13 -15.11
CA SER A 15 15.17 -11.21 -15.19
C SER A 15 15.37 -11.84 -13.81
N ILE A 16 14.71 -12.97 -13.58
CA ILE A 16 14.82 -13.75 -12.33
C ILE A 16 16.17 -14.51 -12.32
N ASN A 17 17.27 -13.79 -12.09
CA ASN A 17 18.51 -14.33 -11.48
C ASN A 17 19.52 -13.20 -11.20
N ARG A 18 19.98 -13.11 -9.94
CA ARG A 18 20.79 -12.01 -9.34
C ARG A 18 20.05 -10.66 -9.34
N ILE A 19 19.57 -10.30 -8.17
CA ILE A 19 18.33 -9.54 -8.02
C ILE A 19 18.64 -8.08 -7.67
N SER A 20 18.74 -7.20 -8.67
CA SER A 20 18.71 -5.75 -8.44
C SER A 20 17.76 -5.04 -9.39
N VAL A 21 16.77 -4.33 -8.84
CA VAL A 21 15.85 -3.49 -9.64
C VAL A 21 16.51 -2.16 -10.00
N ILE A 22 16.18 -1.66 -11.19
CA ILE A 22 16.64 -0.37 -11.73
C ILE A 22 15.39 0.51 -11.95
N THR A 23 15.13 1.39 -10.99
CA THR A 23 14.08 2.40 -11.06
C THR A 23 14.60 3.57 -11.89
N TRP A 24 14.01 3.86 -13.06
CA TRP A 24 14.46 4.98 -13.92
C TRP A 24 13.65 6.25 -13.65
N ILE A 25 14.35 7.32 -13.26
CA ILE A 25 13.78 8.66 -13.09
C ILE A 25 14.27 9.54 -14.25
N GLY A 26 13.35 10.00 -15.09
CA GLY A 26 13.66 10.91 -16.19
C GLY A 26 12.45 11.63 -16.78
N SER A 27 12.74 12.51 -17.71
CA SER A 27 11.94 13.70 -18.00
C SER A 27 10.57 13.42 -18.64
N LEU A 28 9.53 13.78 -17.89
CA LEU A 28 8.59 14.77 -18.40
C LEU A 28 8.92 16.10 -17.70
N ASP A 29 9.40 17.08 -18.47
CA ASP A 29 9.70 18.48 -18.14
C ASP A 29 10.56 18.78 -16.89
N SER A 30 11.27 17.80 -16.31
CA SER A 30 11.91 17.90 -14.97
C SER A 30 13.38 17.43 -14.87
N SER A 31 14.00 17.11 -16.03
CA SER A 31 15.38 16.62 -16.22
C SER A 31 16.45 17.20 -15.26
N ASP A 32 16.57 18.53 -15.20
CA ASP A 32 17.68 19.23 -14.52
C ASP A 32 17.57 19.17 -12.98
N VAL A 33 16.34 19.22 -12.45
CA VAL A 33 16.09 19.25 -11.00
C VAL A 33 16.43 17.91 -10.36
N CYS A 34 15.95 16.79 -10.93
CA CYS A 34 16.23 15.46 -10.38
C CYS A 34 17.71 15.09 -10.53
N SER A 35 18.34 15.43 -11.66
CA SER A 35 19.74 15.08 -11.93
C SER A 35 20.72 15.89 -11.07
N THR A 36 20.42 17.16 -10.77
CA THR A 36 21.20 17.97 -9.82
C THR A 36 20.97 17.51 -8.39
N ALA A 37 19.72 17.30 -7.96
CA ALA A 37 19.39 16.71 -6.66
C ALA A 37 20.12 15.39 -6.39
N ALA A 38 20.21 14.49 -7.38
CA ALA A 38 20.93 13.23 -7.27
C ALA A 38 22.45 13.41 -7.17
N ARG A 39 23.02 14.41 -7.84
CA ARG A 39 24.45 14.77 -7.73
C ARG A 39 24.78 15.31 -6.35
N ASP A 40 23.93 16.18 -5.83
CA ASP A 40 24.11 16.82 -4.53
C ASP A 40 23.98 15.78 -3.40
N PHE A 41 22.98 14.91 -3.46
CA PHE A 41 22.85 13.77 -2.57
C PHE A 41 24.07 12.83 -2.64
N SER A 42 24.53 12.47 -3.84
CA SER A 42 25.72 11.60 -4.03
C SER A 42 27.02 12.22 -3.48
N THR A 43 27.09 13.55 -3.35
CA THR A 43 28.29 14.28 -2.93
C THR A 43 28.29 14.61 -1.43
N SER A 44 27.11 14.83 -0.84
CA SER A 44 26.94 15.37 0.52
C SER A 44 26.12 14.49 1.48
N PHE A 45 25.40 13.50 0.95
CA PHE A 45 24.39 12.72 1.67
C PHE A 45 23.23 13.56 2.26
N SER A 46 23.05 14.78 1.76
CA SER A 46 22.02 15.77 2.13
C SER A 46 20.59 15.19 2.04
N PRO A 47 19.86 15.04 3.18
CA PRO A 47 18.49 14.54 3.16
C PRO A 47 17.53 15.39 2.33
N GLU A 48 17.65 16.72 2.41
CA GLU A 48 16.84 17.69 1.65
C GLU A 48 17.02 17.54 0.12
N ALA A 49 18.21 17.14 -0.34
CA ALA A 49 18.46 16.82 -1.75
C ALA A 49 17.65 15.60 -2.27
N LEU A 50 17.05 14.77 -1.40
CA LEU A 50 16.17 13.69 -1.85
C LEU A 50 14.75 14.15 -2.19
N VAL A 51 14.29 15.29 -1.68
CA VAL A 51 12.88 15.70 -1.79
C VAL A 51 12.39 15.78 -3.25
N PRO A 52 13.13 16.36 -4.23
CA PRO A 52 12.70 16.37 -5.63
C PRO A 52 12.63 14.96 -6.26
N ILE A 53 13.53 14.07 -5.83
CA ILE A 53 13.64 12.69 -6.33
C ILE A 53 12.46 11.86 -5.83
N LEU A 54 12.15 11.95 -4.53
CA LEU A 54 11.05 11.22 -3.91
C LEU A 54 9.67 11.75 -4.34
N CYS A 55 9.57 13.02 -4.73
CA CYS A 55 8.36 13.59 -5.32
C CYS A 55 8.17 13.26 -6.82
N ASN A 56 9.07 12.49 -7.44
CA ASN A 56 8.99 12.26 -8.89
C ASN A 56 7.75 11.42 -9.28
N PRO A 57 6.95 11.84 -10.29
CA PRO A 57 5.74 11.13 -10.72
C PRO A 57 5.92 9.65 -11.11
N TYR A 58 7.13 9.21 -11.49
CA TYR A 58 7.40 7.80 -11.81
C TYR A 58 6.97 6.84 -10.68
N PHE A 59 7.19 7.22 -9.42
CA PHE A 59 6.84 6.41 -8.25
C PHE A 59 5.33 6.28 -8.02
N THR A 60 4.49 7.08 -8.69
CA THR A 60 3.02 6.95 -8.59
C THR A 60 2.49 5.71 -9.31
N ARG A 61 3.31 5.00 -10.09
CA ARG A 61 2.91 3.79 -10.83
C ARG A 61 2.89 2.57 -9.92
N LEU A 62 1.74 1.88 -9.84
CA LEU A 62 1.51 0.75 -8.92
C LEU A 62 2.55 -0.38 -9.06
N TRP A 63 2.97 -0.68 -10.29
CA TRP A 63 3.98 -1.70 -10.57
C TRP A 63 5.34 -1.45 -9.87
N ILE A 64 5.70 -0.19 -9.63
CA ILE A 64 6.94 0.19 -8.95
C ILE A 64 6.90 -0.18 -7.45
N VAL A 65 5.71 -0.25 -6.85
CA VAL A 65 5.52 -0.77 -5.47
C VAL A 65 5.97 -2.23 -5.40
N GLN A 66 5.62 -3.04 -6.41
CA GLN A 66 6.06 -4.44 -6.47
C GLN A 66 7.55 -4.58 -6.74
N GLU A 67 8.06 -3.86 -7.75
CA GLU A 67 9.48 -3.91 -8.14
C GLU A 67 10.39 -3.55 -6.95
N ILE A 68 10.03 -2.53 -6.17
CA ILE A 68 10.84 -2.09 -5.03
C ILE A 68 10.69 -3.01 -3.81
N LEU A 69 9.47 -3.42 -3.44
CA LEU A 69 9.25 -4.22 -2.22
C LEU A 69 9.64 -5.71 -2.36
N LEU A 70 9.68 -6.26 -3.58
CA LEU A 70 10.11 -7.65 -3.83
C LEU A 70 11.63 -7.78 -4.12
N ALA A 71 12.35 -6.67 -4.31
CA ALA A 71 13.78 -6.70 -4.60
C ALA A 71 14.63 -6.57 -3.32
N PRO A 72 15.63 -7.46 -3.09
CA PRO A 72 16.56 -7.33 -1.97
C PRO A 72 17.58 -6.19 -2.18
N PHE A 73 17.75 -5.74 -3.42
CA PHE A 73 18.58 -4.59 -3.77
C PHE A 73 17.85 -3.72 -4.81
N VAL A 74 17.75 -2.43 -4.56
CA VAL A 74 17.13 -1.45 -5.46
C VAL A 74 18.13 -0.34 -5.74
N ARG A 75 18.26 0.04 -7.01
CA ARG A 75 19.06 1.17 -7.47
C ARG A 75 18.20 2.10 -8.30
N VAL A 76 18.31 3.40 -8.04
CA VAL A 76 17.63 4.44 -8.79
C VAL A 76 18.61 5.01 -9.80
N LEU A 77 18.29 4.86 -11.08
CA LEU A 77 18.99 5.53 -12.18
C LEU A 77 18.27 6.85 -12.45
N VAL A 78 18.95 7.94 -12.17
CA VAL A 78 18.48 9.30 -12.45
C VAL A 78 19.04 9.77 -13.79
N GLU A 79 18.26 10.56 -14.52
CA GLU A 79 18.68 11.26 -15.72
C GLU A 79 20.02 12.01 -15.52
N GLY A 80 20.82 12.12 -16.57
CA GLY A 80 22.24 12.50 -16.46
C GLY A 80 23.18 11.38 -16.01
N GLY A 81 22.65 10.20 -15.63
CA GLY A 81 23.44 8.99 -15.33
C GLY A 81 23.82 8.81 -13.86
N GLY A 82 23.19 9.55 -12.95
CA GLY A 82 23.38 9.39 -11.51
C GLY A 82 22.78 8.07 -11.01
N TRP A 83 23.51 7.36 -10.15
CA TRP A 83 23.07 6.09 -9.55
C TRP A 83 22.97 6.23 -8.03
N LEU A 84 21.75 6.12 -7.49
CA LEU A 84 21.52 6.13 -6.05
C LEU A 84 21.20 4.72 -5.55
N LEU A 85 21.71 4.35 -4.38
CA LEU A 85 21.29 3.14 -3.68
C LEU A 85 20.05 3.45 -2.83
N TRP A 86 19.05 2.57 -2.89
CA TRP A 86 17.81 2.76 -2.14
C TRP A 86 18.02 2.66 -0.61
N SER A 87 19.00 1.85 -0.18
CA SER A 87 19.49 1.79 1.22
C SER A 87 19.96 3.14 1.75
N ASP A 88 20.58 3.93 0.89
CA ASP A 88 21.27 5.16 1.26
C ASP A 88 20.23 6.28 1.37
N MET A 89 19.29 6.31 0.42
CA MET A 89 18.07 7.12 0.48
C MET A 89 17.25 6.81 1.74
N GLN A 90 17.17 5.53 2.14
CA GLN A 90 16.47 5.09 3.35
C GLN A 90 17.19 5.51 4.64
N GLY A 91 18.52 5.53 4.65
CA GLY A 91 19.33 6.04 5.75
C GLY A 91 19.22 7.56 5.91
N ALA A 92 19.25 8.32 4.81
CA ALA A 92 19.09 9.77 4.84
C ALA A 92 17.68 10.20 5.30
N LEU A 93 16.65 9.40 5.04
CA LEU A 93 15.27 9.68 5.48
C LEU A 93 15.14 9.80 7.02
N THR A 94 16.01 9.16 7.82
CA THR A 94 16.00 9.33 9.29
C THR A 94 16.63 10.65 9.77
N HIS A 95 17.17 11.46 8.85
CA HIS A 95 17.83 12.73 9.13
C HIS A 95 17.17 13.94 8.45
N MET A 96 16.06 13.75 7.73
CA MET A 96 15.28 14.85 7.13
C MET A 96 14.74 15.84 8.17
N SER A 97 14.62 17.11 7.78
CA SER A 97 14.00 18.12 8.61
C SER A 97 12.48 17.91 8.71
N LYS A 98 11.84 18.62 9.63
CA LYS A 98 10.36 18.64 9.74
C LYS A 98 9.71 19.23 8.50
N ASP A 99 10.41 20.09 7.76
CA ASP A 99 9.84 20.84 6.65
C ASP A 99 9.93 20.00 5.36
N ASP A 100 11.03 19.27 5.17
CA ASP A 100 11.16 18.23 4.12
C ASP A 100 10.07 17.17 4.28
N MET A 101 9.86 16.67 5.51
CA MET A 101 8.85 15.66 5.80
C MET A 101 7.42 16.18 5.58
N GLN A 102 7.16 17.46 5.86
CA GLN A 102 5.88 18.11 5.51
C GLN A 102 5.72 18.25 4.00
N GLN A 103 6.78 18.59 3.26
CA GLN A 103 6.73 18.68 1.79
C GLN A 103 6.46 17.31 1.14
N LEU A 104 7.10 16.24 1.62
CA LEU A 104 6.85 14.87 1.16
C LEU A 104 5.42 14.40 1.47
N GLN A 105 4.86 14.77 2.62
CA GLN A 105 3.47 14.50 2.98
C GLN A 105 2.48 15.29 2.11
N ALA A 106 2.72 16.58 1.88
CA ALA A 106 1.90 17.43 1.02
C ALA A 106 1.91 16.96 -0.45
N ALA A 107 3.06 16.52 -0.95
CA ALA A 107 3.21 15.90 -2.27
C ALA A 107 2.66 14.46 -2.35
N ARG A 108 2.30 13.83 -1.21
CA ARG A 108 1.93 12.41 -1.10
C ARG A 108 2.96 11.48 -1.74
N SER A 109 4.25 11.70 -1.43
CA SER A 109 5.37 10.95 -2.02
C SER A 109 5.26 9.45 -1.77
N VAL A 110 4.91 8.69 -2.82
CA VAL A 110 4.88 7.23 -2.79
C VAL A 110 6.29 6.66 -2.54
N ALA A 111 7.35 7.33 -3.01
CA ALA A 111 8.72 6.93 -2.73
C ALA A 111 9.09 7.04 -1.24
N ALA A 112 8.69 8.13 -0.57
CA ALA A 112 8.88 8.27 0.88
C ALA A 112 8.06 7.24 1.68
N SER A 113 6.85 6.92 1.21
CA SER A 113 6.07 5.80 1.72
C SER A 113 6.82 4.48 1.55
N LEU A 114 7.37 4.18 0.36
CA LEU A 114 8.11 2.94 0.08
C LEU A 114 9.39 2.78 0.92
N LEU A 115 10.17 3.85 1.11
CA LEU A 115 11.35 3.86 1.99
C LEU A 115 10.96 3.58 3.46
N SER A 116 9.93 4.28 3.94
CA SER A 116 9.36 4.07 5.28
C SER A 116 8.78 2.66 5.45
N ALA A 117 8.16 2.14 4.39
CA ALA A 117 7.53 0.84 4.33
C ALA A 117 8.57 -0.29 4.42
N GLN A 118 9.68 -0.20 3.70
CA GLN A 118 10.75 -1.19 3.77
C GLN A 118 11.46 -1.20 5.13
N PHE A 119 11.53 -0.06 5.82
CA PHE A 119 12.01 -0.01 7.21
C PHE A 119 11.05 -0.75 8.17
N LYS A 120 9.74 -0.46 8.08
CA LYS A 120 8.71 -1.11 8.92
C LYS A 120 8.68 -2.64 8.76
N ASP A 121 8.91 -3.14 7.54
CA ASP A 121 8.87 -4.58 7.22
C ASP A 121 9.94 -5.42 7.94
N ASN A 122 11.00 -4.79 8.43
CA ASN A 122 12.02 -5.44 9.28
C ASN A 122 11.57 -5.57 10.75
N ILE A 123 10.46 -4.93 11.13
CA ILE A 123 9.91 -4.86 12.49
C ILE A 123 8.59 -5.65 12.59
N ARG A 124 7.66 -5.42 11.64
CA ARG A 124 6.39 -6.15 11.48
C ARG A 124 6.16 -6.38 9.99
N PRO A 125 5.75 -7.59 9.54
CA PRO A 125 5.30 -7.78 8.16
C PRO A 125 4.05 -6.95 7.90
N ARG A 126 3.98 -6.25 6.75
CA ARG A 126 2.72 -5.66 6.28
C ARG A 126 1.67 -6.71 5.98
N ASP A 127 0.43 -6.37 6.32
CA ASP A 127 -0.75 -7.06 5.82
C ASP A 127 -1.42 -6.25 4.67
N LEU A 128 -2.52 -6.78 4.13
CA LEU A 128 -3.17 -6.18 2.96
C LEU A 128 -3.82 -4.82 3.25
N ILE A 129 -4.18 -4.52 4.50
CA ILE A 129 -4.78 -3.24 4.87
C ILE A 129 -3.73 -2.16 4.95
N ASP A 130 -2.54 -2.48 5.45
CA ASP A 130 -1.40 -1.58 5.35
C ASP A 130 -1.07 -1.26 3.88
N LEU A 131 -1.03 -2.28 3.01
CA LEU A 131 -0.74 -2.11 1.58
C LEU A 131 -1.81 -1.29 0.84
N PHE A 132 -3.10 -1.53 1.11
CA PHE A 132 -4.17 -0.71 0.55
C PHE A 132 -4.07 0.74 1.05
N ARG A 133 -3.85 0.95 2.36
CA ARG A 133 -3.72 2.27 2.97
C ARG A 133 -2.54 3.07 2.38
N ASP A 134 -1.38 2.43 2.21
CA ASP A 134 -0.17 3.08 1.73
C ASP A 134 -0.17 3.30 0.19
N PHE A 135 -0.85 2.45 -0.61
CA PHE A 135 -0.65 2.40 -2.07
C PHE A 135 -1.91 2.44 -2.97
N HIS A 136 -3.15 2.47 -2.45
CA HIS A 136 -4.35 2.49 -3.31
C HIS A 136 -4.41 3.69 -4.29
N THR A 137 -3.77 4.82 -3.96
CA THR A 137 -3.69 6.00 -4.83
C THR A 137 -2.87 5.80 -6.10
N CYS A 138 -2.03 4.77 -6.18
CA CYS A 138 -1.14 4.55 -7.31
C CYS A 138 -1.90 4.32 -8.63
N GLY A 139 -1.31 4.76 -9.73
CA GLY A 139 -1.82 4.57 -11.09
C GLY A 139 -1.50 3.19 -11.66
N CYS A 140 -2.51 2.56 -12.25
CA CYS A 140 -2.45 1.32 -13.00
C CYS A 140 -3.40 1.44 -14.21
N GLU A 141 -3.22 0.60 -15.23
CA GLU A 141 -4.07 0.60 -16.42
C GLU A 141 -5.38 -0.15 -16.15
N ASP A 142 -5.30 -1.30 -15.46
CA ASP A 142 -6.46 -2.04 -14.96
C ASP A 142 -6.73 -1.70 -13.49
N PRO A 143 -7.90 -1.16 -13.12
CA PRO A 143 -8.24 -0.91 -11.71
C PRO A 143 -8.14 -2.13 -10.79
N ARG A 144 -8.25 -3.36 -11.34
CA ARG A 144 -8.15 -4.63 -10.59
C ARG A 144 -6.72 -4.93 -10.15
N ASP A 145 -5.70 -4.34 -10.78
CA ASP A 145 -4.29 -4.44 -10.35
C ASP A 145 -4.11 -3.95 -8.91
N LYS A 146 -4.93 -2.98 -8.45
CA LYS A 146 -4.90 -2.47 -7.06
C LYS A 146 -5.23 -3.55 -6.03
N VAL A 147 -5.99 -4.57 -6.43
CA VAL A 147 -6.27 -5.75 -5.60
C VAL A 147 -5.21 -6.82 -5.85
N PHE A 148 -5.07 -7.28 -7.09
CA PHE A 148 -4.24 -8.44 -7.41
C PHE A 148 -2.74 -8.17 -7.24
N GLY A 149 -2.28 -6.98 -7.62
CA GLY A 149 -0.87 -6.58 -7.52
C GLY A 149 -0.42 -6.36 -6.07
N LEU A 150 -1.26 -5.75 -5.22
CA LEU A 150 -0.95 -5.57 -3.80
C LEU A 150 -1.12 -6.87 -3.00
N MET A 151 -2.10 -7.73 -3.34
CA MET A 151 -2.21 -9.07 -2.76
C MET A 151 -0.97 -9.94 -3.06
N GLY A 152 -0.30 -9.73 -4.19
CA GLY A 152 0.99 -10.34 -4.52
C GLY A 152 2.17 -9.94 -3.62
N LEU A 153 1.95 -9.07 -2.62
CA LEU A 153 2.97 -8.63 -1.66
C LEU A 153 2.77 -9.18 -0.23
N THR A 154 1.58 -9.73 0.09
CA THR A 154 1.33 -10.40 1.39
C THR A 154 1.87 -11.83 1.39
N TYR A 155 3.19 -11.97 1.48
CA TYR A 155 3.86 -13.27 1.65
C TYR A 155 4.02 -13.61 3.13
N PRO A 156 3.62 -14.81 3.59
CA PRO A 156 3.83 -15.24 4.97
C PRO A 156 5.33 -15.34 5.27
N ARG A 157 5.83 -14.46 6.16
CA ARG A 157 7.20 -14.57 6.68
C ARG A 157 7.29 -15.75 7.64
N ILE A 158 8.47 -16.36 7.78
CA ILE A 158 8.70 -17.60 8.55
C ILE A 158 8.13 -17.55 9.98
N ASN A 159 8.15 -16.38 10.62
CA ASN A 159 7.68 -16.18 12.00
C ASN A 159 6.19 -15.76 12.10
N PHE A 160 5.50 -15.58 10.97
CA PHE A 160 4.14 -15.05 10.87
C PHE A 160 3.35 -15.81 9.78
N PRO A 161 2.84 -17.02 10.08
CA PRO A 161 2.02 -17.79 9.15
C PRO A 161 0.65 -17.12 8.97
N GLU A 162 0.48 -16.39 7.85
CA GLU A 162 -0.80 -15.77 7.50
C GLU A 162 -1.86 -16.77 7.05
N ILE A 163 -3.12 -16.49 7.40
CA ILE A 163 -4.28 -17.11 6.75
C ILE A 163 -4.34 -16.57 5.31
N PRO A 164 -4.27 -17.42 4.27
CA PRO A 164 -4.32 -16.97 2.88
C PRO A 164 -5.64 -16.27 2.58
N LEU A 165 -5.56 -15.07 2.00
CA LEU A 165 -6.74 -14.40 1.45
C LEU A 165 -7.12 -15.12 0.15
N ASN A 166 -8.14 -15.98 0.18
CA ASN A 166 -8.56 -16.76 -0.98
C ASN A 166 -9.36 -15.91 -1.99
N ILE A 167 -8.75 -14.86 -2.53
CA ILE A 167 -9.19 -14.15 -3.74
C ILE A 167 -8.36 -14.71 -4.89
N GLN A 168 -9.02 -15.12 -5.96
CA GLN A 168 -8.34 -15.64 -7.15
C GLN A 168 -8.16 -14.51 -8.18
N VAL A 169 -7.02 -14.52 -8.88
CA VAL A 169 -6.71 -13.52 -9.91
C VAL A 169 -7.54 -13.84 -11.16
N ASP A 170 -8.59 -13.07 -11.38
CA ASP A 170 -9.57 -13.29 -12.45
C ASP A 170 -9.95 -11.97 -13.14
N TYR A 171 -9.34 -11.74 -14.30
CA TYR A 171 -9.61 -10.58 -15.16
C TYR A 171 -10.85 -10.76 -16.07
N SER A 172 -11.61 -11.85 -15.95
CA SER A 172 -12.93 -11.98 -16.61
C SER A 172 -14.05 -11.28 -15.82
N ARG A 173 -13.87 -11.08 -14.51
CA ARG A 173 -14.84 -10.46 -13.60
C ARG A 173 -14.74 -8.94 -13.59
N SER A 174 -15.86 -8.24 -13.36
CA SER A 174 -15.86 -6.78 -13.37
C SER A 174 -15.12 -6.19 -12.17
N VAL A 175 -14.70 -4.92 -12.29
CA VAL A 175 -14.10 -4.14 -11.19
C VAL A 175 -14.99 -4.16 -9.93
N TYR A 176 -16.32 -4.14 -10.12
CA TYR A 176 -17.31 -4.24 -9.05
C TYR A 176 -17.29 -5.62 -8.38
N ASP A 177 -17.23 -6.71 -9.15
CA ASP A 177 -17.22 -8.08 -8.61
C ASP A 177 -15.90 -8.39 -7.89
N THR A 178 -14.77 -7.89 -8.40
CA THR A 178 -13.46 -7.98 -7.74
C THR A 178 -13.49 -7.22 -6.42
N PHE A 179 -13.98 -5.98 -6.42
CA PHE A 179 -14.07 -5.15 -5.22
C PHE A 179 -15.04 -5.71 -4.17
N PHE A 180 -16.21 -6.22 -4.58
CA PHE A 180 -17.16 -6.86 -3.68
C PHE A 180 -16.55 -8.07 -2.96
N GLU A 181 -15.74 -8.87 -3.66
CA GLU A 181 -15.04 -9.99 -3.05
C GLU A 181 -13.99 -9.54 -2.02
N VAL A 182 -13.30 -8.42 -2.24
CA VAL A 182 -12.43 -7.78 -1.25
C VAL A 182 -13.25 -7.38 -0.02
N VAL A 183 -14.38 -6.70 -0.20
CA VAL A 183 -15.28 -6.27 0.88
C VAL A 183 -15.83 -7.45 1.69
N VAL A 184 -16.06 -8.61 1.07
CA VAL A 184 -16.50 -9.82 1.78
C VAL A 184 -15.34 -10.54 2.49
N LYS A 185 -14.24 -10.81 1.79
CA LYS A 185 -13.18 -11.72 2.27
C LYS A 185 -12.14 -11.05 3.15
N VAL A 186 -11.87 -9.76 2.96
CA VAL A 186 -10.84 -9.06 3.73
C VAL A 186 -11.25 -8.86 5.19
N PRO A 187 -12.45 -8.35 5.55
CA PRO A 187 -12.88 -8.30 6.95
C PRO A 187 -12.83 -9.69 7.62
N HIS A 188 -13.31 -10.73 6.93
CA HIS A 188 -13.28 -12.11 7.42
C HIS A 188 -11.85 -12.61 7.74
N LYS A 189 -10.81 -12.15 7.04
CA LYS A 189 -9.40 -12.50 7.34
C LYS A 189 -8.96 -12.02 8.74
N TYR A 190 -9.45 -10.86 9.19
CA TYR A 190 -9.08 -10.27 10.49
C TYR A 190 -10.02 -10.68 11.63
N GLY A 191 -10.87 -11.70 11.45
CA GLY A 191 -11.94 -12.04 12.39
C GLY A 191 -13.08 -11.02 12.42
N LEU A 192 -13.05 -10.03 11.53
CA LEU A 192 -14.07 -9.00 11.39
C LEU A 192 -15.20 -9.55 10.50
N HIS A 193 -16.02 -10.43 11.08
CA HIS A 193 -17.44 -10.39 10.73
C HIS A 193 -17.93 -8.94 10.94
N LEU A 194 -18.89 -8.47 10.14
CA LEU A 194 -19.39 -7.08 10.21
C LEU A 194 -20.31 -6.88 11.44
N LEU A 195 -19.67 -6.95 12.61
CA LEU A 195 -20.16 -6.94 14.00
C LEU A 195 -21.00 -8.16 14.45
N PRO A 196 -20.48 -8.94 15.42
CA PRO A 196 -21.23 -9.44 16.58
C PRO A 196 -21.36 -8.34 17.66
N GLU A 197 -22.25 -8.52 18.66
CA GLU A 197 -22.60 -7.47 19.66
C GLU A 197 -21.69 -7.38 20.93
N PRO A 198 -21.70 -6.24 21.68
CA PRO A 198 -20.71 -5.86 22.71
C PRO A 198 -20.87 -6.35 24.19
N ARG A 199 -19.75 -6.61 24.95
CA ARG A 199 -19.68 -7.11 26.38
C ARG A 199 -18.41 -6.68 27.32
N HIS A 200 -18.34 -6.20 28.64
CA HIS A 200 -18.02 -4.91 29.44
C HIS A 200 -16.65 -4.75 30.15
N VAL A 201 -16.29 -3.51 30.49
CA VAL A 201 -15.70 -3.05 31.78
C VAL A 201 -16.28 -1.65 32.08
N GLY A 202 -16.40 -1.08 33.29
CA GLY A 202 -16.13 -1.44 34.70
C GLY A 202 -16.72 -0.33 35.60
N PRO A 203 -16.81 -0.44 36.95
CA PRO A 203 -16.02 -1.27 37.86
C PRO A 203 -16.90 -2.35 38.52
N MET A 204 -17.13 -3.43 37.80
CA MET A 204 -18.48 -4.00 37.76
C MET A 204 -18.48 -5.53 37.88
N ASP A 205 -19.66 -6.10 38.16
CA ASP A 205 -19.90 -7.55 38.22
C ASP A 205 -19.58 -8.25 36.88
N GLU A 206 -19.68 -9.58 36.80
CA GLU A 206 -19.25 -10.29 35.58
C GLU A 206 -20.14 -10.01 34.34
N GLU A 207 -21.43 -9.67 34.47
CA GLU A 207 -22.28 -9.21 33.36
C GLU A 207 -22.07 -7.74 33.03
N ALA A 208 -21.58 -6.98 34.00
CA ALA A 208 -21.07 -5.63 33.82
C ALA A 208 -19.52 -5.63 33.68
N TRP A 209 -18.96 -6.81 33.40
CA TRP A 209 -17.84 -7.12 32.50
C TRP A 209 -18.38 -7.77 31.18
N LYS A 210 -19.72 -7.64 30.92
CA LYS A 210 -20.48 -7.90 29.65
C LYS A 210 -21.45 -6.77 29.05
N GLY A 211 -20.96 -5.53 28.83
CA GLY A 211 -21.21 -4.43 27.82
C GLY A 211 -19.91 -3.73 27.22
N ASP A 212 -19.39 -2.57 27.66
CA ASP A 212 -18.06 -1.95 27.25
C ASP A 212 -16.66 -2.66 27.49
N MET A 213 -16.44 -3.93 27.12
CA MET A 213 -15.08 -4.57 26.97
C MET A 213 -14.98 -5.12 25.57
N ARG A 214 -16.11 -5.68 25.13
CA ARG A 214 -16.49 -5.95 23.77
C ARG A 214 -17.40 -4.86 23.21
N ALA A 215 -17.85 -3.86 23.99
CA ALA A 215 -18.05 -2.49 23.46
C ALA A 215 -16.75 -1.67 23.42
N ARG A 216 -15.68 -2.11 24.09
CA ARG A 216 -14.29 -1.74 23.75
C ARG A 216 -13.76 -2.58 22.60
N THR A 217 -14.07 -3.88 22.50
CA THR A 217 -13.83 -4.67 21.28
C THR A 217 -14.75 -4.21 20.16
N ASP A 218 -15.84 -3.47 20.40
CA ASP A 218 -16.55 -2.67 19.40
C ASP A 218 -16.08 -1.21 19.35
N ALA A 219 -15.38 -0.64 20.33
CA ALA A 219 -14.71 0.64 20.11
C ALA A 219 -13.55 0.41 19.15
N ILE A 220 -12.87 -0.73 19.31
CA ILE A 220 -11.85 -1.28 18.45
C ILE A 220 -12.47 -1.89 17.19
N LEU A 221 -13.53 -2.72 17.23
CA LEU A 221 -14.20 -3.17 15.99
C LEU A 221 -14.83 -1.99 15.27
N ARG A 222 -15.44 -0.99 15.91
CA ARG A 222 -15.94 0.22 15.19
C ARG A 222 -14.81 1.13 14.74
N ALA A 223 -13.69 1.26 15.45
CA ALA A 223 -12.54 2.05 14.98
C ALA A 223 -11.74 1.33 13.88
N THR A 224 -11.37 0.07 14.08
CA THR A 224 -10.71 -0.80 13.10
C THR A 224 -11.63 -1.11 11.92
N THR A 225 -12.94 -1.35 12.09
CA THR A 225 -13.87 -1.40 10.94
C THR A 225 -14.09 -0.03 10.33
N LYS A 226 -14.01 1.10 11.05
CA LYS A 226 -14.03 2.43 10.43
C LYS A 226 -12.78 2.68 9.60
N GLU A 227 -11.57 2.41 10.13
CA GLU A 227 -10.32 2.53 9.38
C GLU A 227 -10.29 1.55 8.20
N LEU A 228 -10.78 0.32 8.37
CA LEU A 228 -10.95 -0.66 7.31
C LEU A 228 -11.98 -0.19 6.28
N LEU A 229 -13.10 0.38 6.71
CA LEU A 229 -14.15 0.95 5.86
C LEU A 229 -13.60 2.16 5.09
N GLU A 230 -12.79 3.02 5.70
CA GLU A 230 -12.13 4.16 5.06
C GLU A 230 -11.09 3.66 4.04
N VAL A 231 -10.18 2.76 4.42
CA VAL A 231 -9.18 2.16 3.52
C VAL A 231 -9.84 1.42 2.35
N LEU A 232 -10.87 0.61 2.59
CA LEU A 232 -11.57 -0.11 1.52
C LEU A 232 -12.51 0.82 0.72
N LEU A 233 -13.07 1.88 1.30
CA LEU A 233 -13.84 2.91 0.59
C LEU A 233 -12.94 3.66 -0.38
N ASP A 234 -11.77 4.09 0.10
CA ASP A 234 -10.79 4.82 -0.69
C ASP A 234 -10.09 3.91 -1.72
N LEU A 235 -9.95 2.61 -1.44
CA LEU A 235 -9.63 1.59 -2.45
C LEU A 235 -10.71 1.56 -3.53
N GLY A 236 -11.98 1.35 -3.19
CA GLY A 236 -13.08 1.27 -4.16
C GLY A 236 -13.22 2.52 -5.02
N ILE A 237 -13.10 3.71 -4.43
CA ILE A 237 -13.05 4.99 -5.14
C ILE A 237 -11.82 5.06 -6.07
N SER A 238 -10.65 4.63 -5.61
CA SER A 238 -9.42 4.60 -6.43
C SER A 238 -9.45 3.54 -7.55
N MET A 239 -10.36 2.57 -7.48
CA MET A 239 -10.69 1.62 -8.54
C MET A 239 -11.74 2.18 -9.53
N GLY A 240 -12.19 3.43 -9.37
CA GLY A 240 -13.15 4.08 -10.25
C GLY A 240 -14.63 3.80 -9.92
N LEU A 241 -14.93 3.11 -8.80
CA LEU A 241 -16.31 2.90 -8.36
C LEU A 241 -16.85 4.19 -7.70
N ASN A 242 -18.08 4.57 -8.02
CA ASN A 242 -18.66 5.77 -7.40
C ASN A 242 -18.91 5.55 -5.89
N LYS A 243 -18.71 6.62 -5.10
CA LYS A 243 -18.80 6.60 -3.63
C LYS A 243 -20.11 6.02 -3.08
N VAL A 244 -21.23 6.26 -3.75
CA VAL A 244 -22.56 5.76 -3.32
C VAL A 244 -22.69 4.25 -3.56
N THR A 245 -22.16 3.72 -4.66
CA THR A 245 -22.11 2.27 -4.92
C THR A 245 -21.21 1.59 -3.89
N VAL A 246 -20.04 2.15 -3.60
CA VAL A 246 -19.11 1.59 -2.60
C VAL A 246 -19.73 1.60 -1.19
N GLN A 247 -20.38 2.71 -0.79
CA GLN A 247 -21.13 2.79 0.48
C GLN A 247 -22.29 1.78 0.54
N LYS A 248 -23.04 1.60 -0.56
CA LYS A 248 -24.12 0.62 -0.65
C LYS A 248 -23.64 -0.81 -0.50
N LEU A 249 -22.49 -1.16 -1.09
CA LEU A 249 -21.91 -2.51 -0.97
C LEU A 249 -21.69 -2.92 0.48
N TYR A 250 -21.09 -2.06 1.31
CA TYR A 250 -20.94 -2.34 2.75
C TYR A 250 -22.29 -2.58 3.43
N SER A 251 -23.27 -1.69 3.21
CA SER A 251 -24.61 -1.82 3.82
C SER A 251 -25.40 -3.04 3.34
N ALA A 252 -24.99 -3.68 2.24
CA ALA A 252 -25.63 -4.85 1.66
C ALA A 252 -24.86 -6.16 1.89
N THR A 253 -23.72 -6.13 2.59
CA THR A 253 -22.88 -7.32 2.81
C THR A 253 -23.59 -8.29 3.78
N PRO A 254 -23.93 -9.52 3.37
CA PRO A 254 -24.67 -10.43 4.25
C PRO A 254 -23.84 -10.88 5.45
N VAL A 255 -24.45 -10.93 6.64
CA VAL A 255 -23.83 -11.54 7.82
C VAL A 255 -23.78 -13.06 7.63
N ILE A 256 -22.63 -13.57 7.19
CA ILE A 256 -22.37 -15.01 7.16
C ILE A 256 -22.17 -15.48 8.61
N PRO A 257 -23.03 -16.37 9.15
CA PRO A 257 -22.81 -16.91 10.49
C PRO A 257 -21.56 -17.79 10.48
N ALA A 258 -20.67 -17.61 11.45
CA ALA A 258 -19.53 -18.48 11.65
C ALA A 258 -20.01 -19.94 11.81
N GLN A 259 -19.51 -20.85 10.97
CA GLN A 259 -19.83 -22.27 11.11
C GLN A 259 -19.29 -22.75 12.45
N LYS A 260 -20.17 -23.28 13.31
CA LYS A 260 -19.76 -24.03 14.49
C LYS A 260 -19.22 -25.38 14.05
N ASP A 261 -17.90 -25.45 13.87
CA ASP A 261 -17.20 -26.73 13.80
C ASP A 261 -17.56 -27.54 15.04
N SER A 262 -18.38 -28.57 14.80
CA SER A 262 -19.05 -29.31 15.85
C SER A 262 -18.14 -30.43 16.35
N ILE A 263 -17.09 -30.04 17.06
CA ILE A 263 -16.19 -30.96 17.74
C ILE A 263 -17.02 -31.79 18.73
N LYS A 264 -17.03 -33.11 18.50
CA LYS A 264 -17.47 -34.17 19.41
C LYS A 264 -16.28 -35.07 19.69
#